data_AF-A0A497QQW1-F1
#
_entry.id   AF-A0A497QQW1-F1
#
_cell.length_a   1.000
_cell.length_b   1.000
_cell.length_c   1.000
_cell.angle_alpha   90.00
_cell.angle_beta   90.00
_cell.angle_gamma   90.00
#
_symmetry.space_group_name_H-M   'P 1'
#
loop_
_entity.id
_entity.type
_entity.pdbx_description
1 polymer ?
#
loop_
_entity_poly.entity_id
_entity_poly.type
_entity_poly.pdbx_seq_one_letter_code
_entity_poly.pdbx_strand_id
1 'polypeptide(L)'
;MFNVGSGGIVEPIEFNKANLTPERSIIIMDEEAQTVWLWHGKLRGLVARRTALRQAESLKGHGYQAGNAIIGRDLNKIIEIDARKVGLEPVTTELYQKFEPVLEASYEPIGNLVYIKSDSGSVKTPAVKTPSEKESSPKPSDESSTSVPPKEIKSSQPSHSAKLVEERPVLKHVEKESVPAIPKGLSDVLIQGAVIMAVSTQYKDLWISVKPDGALALEHMDGKICTFKVNGGEISFLKDSFAEVSDDKKAAIDQKIEEYLK
;
A
#
# COMPACT_ATOMS: atom_id res chain seq x y z
N MET A 1 -11.66 -0.66 13.61
CA MET A 1 -10.33 -1.23 13.27
C MET A 1 -10.55 -2.23 12.14
N PHE A 2 -9.62 -2.39 11.21
CA PHE A 2 -9.80 -3.28 10.07
C PHE A 2 -8.60 -4.20 9.89
N ASN A 3 -8.86 -5.48 9.63
CA ASN A 3 -7.85 -6.43 9.20
C ASN A 3 -7.81 -6.47 7.66
N VAL A 4 -6.61 -6.45 7.10
CA VAL A 4 -6.42 -6.68 5.66
C VAL A 4 -6.05 -8.15 5.43
N GLY A 5 -7.05 -8.91 4.99
CA GLY A 5 -6.95 -10.33 4.66
C GLY A 5 -6.13 -10.60 3.39
N SER A 6 -6.01 -11.88 3.05
CA SER A 6 -5.47 -12.31 1.76
C SER A 6 -6.34 -11.77 0.62
N GLY A 7 -5.71 -11.43 -0.52
CA GLY A 7 -6.41 -10.83 -1.66
C GLY A 7 -6.84 -9.36 -1.47
N GLY A 8 -6.55 -8.75 -0.31
CA GLY A 8 -6.87 -7.34 -0.06
C GLY A 8 -8.30 -7.09 0.41
N ILE A 9 -8.97 -8.12 0.92
CA ILE A 9 -10.27 -7.98 1.57
C ILE A 9 -10.07 -7.23 2.89
N VAL A 10 -10.86 -6.18 3.12
CA VAL A 10 -10.85 -5.38 4.34
C VAL A 10 -12.02 -5.80 5.21
N GLU A 11 -11.73 -6.34 6.39
CA GLU A 11 -12.74 -6.82 7.32
C GLU A 11 -12.73 -5.98 8.59
N PRO A 12 -13.88 -5.45 9.06
CA PRO A 12 -13.95 -4.79 10.35
C PRO A 12 -13.69 -5.81 11.46
N ILE A 13 -12.85 -5.42 12.41
CA ILE A 13 -12.54 -6.22 13.60
C ILE A 13 -12.75 -5.38 14.86
N GLU A 14 -12.94 -6.07 15.98
CA GLU A 14 -13.02 -5.45 17.29
C GLU A 14 -11.76 -4.62 17.56
N PHE A 15 -11.94 -3.44 18.12
CA PHE A 15 -10.83 -2.55 18.46
C PHE A 15 -10.10 -3.10 19.69
N ASN A 16 -8.92 -3.66 19.49
CA ASN A 16 -8.12 -4.20 20.58
C ASN A 16 -6.63 -4.17 20.21
N LYS A 17 -5.77 -3.71 21.13
CA LYS A 17 -4.31 -3.73 20.97
C LYS A 17 -3.77 -5.14 20.70
N ALA A 18 -4.41 -6.17 21.23
CA ALA A 18 -4.06 -7.58 21.00
C ALA A 18 -4.19 -8.02 19.54
N ASN A 19 -4.96 -7.29 18.71
CA ASN A 19 -5.09 -7.59 17.28
C ASN A 19 -3.86 -7.20 16.44
N LEU A 20 -2.90 -6.46 17.02
CA LEU A 20 -1.61 -6.13 16.38
C LEU A 20 -0.66 -7.34 16.42
N THR A 21 -1.05 -8.41 15.73
CA THR A 21 -0.27 -9.65 15.67
C THR A 21 0.76 -9.62 14.53
N PRO A 22 1.92 -10.29 14.68
CA PRO A 22 2.99 -10.24 13.68
C PRO A 22 2.59 -10.63 12.25
N GLU A 23 1.50 -11.37 12.07
CA GLU A 23 1.04 -11.92 10.79
C GLU A 23 -0.05 -11.10 10.11
N ARG A 24 -0.48 -9.98 10.71
CA ARG A 24 -1.59 -9.16 10.22
C ARG A 24 -1.14 -7.79 9.73
N SER A 25 -2.00 -7.17 8.93
CA SER A 25 -1.90 -5.74 8.61
C SER A 25 -3.20 -5.10 9.02
N ILE A 26 -3.11 -4.09 9.89
CA ILE A 26 -4.25 -3.49 10.55
C ILE A 26 -4.36 -2.04 10.12
N ILE A 27 -5.57 -1.62 9.76
CA ILE A 27 -5.91 -0.24 9.44
C ILE A 27 -6.79 0.33 10.54
N ILE A 28 -6.46 1.52 11.02
CA ILE A 28 -7.28 2.28 11.96
C ILE A 28 -7.51 3.67 11.36
N MET A 29 -8.77 4.08 11.32
CA MET A 29 -9.16 5.41 10.88
C MET A 29 -9.38 6.27 12.11
N ASP A 30 -8.65 7.37 12.20
CA ASP A 30 -8.73 8.36 13.26
C ASP A 30 -9.28 9.66 12.66
N GLU A 31 -10.58 9.90 12.87
CA GLU A 31 -11.26 11.08 12.34
C GLU A 31 -10.87 12.37 13.06
N GLU A 32 -10.49 12.30 14.35
CA GLU A 32 -10.09 13.48 15.11
C GLU A 32 -8.74 13.99 14.58
N ALA A 33 -7.77 13.08 14.40
CA ALA A 33 -6.47 13.41 13.82
C ALA A 33 -6.47 13.48 12.29
N GLN A 34 -7.61 13.22 11.63
CA GLN A 34 -7.74 13.16 10.17
C GLN A 34 -6.68 12.25 9.52
N THR A 35 -6.43 11.09 10.12
CA THR A 35 -5.29 10.22 9.82
C THR A 35 -5.72 8.76 9.70
N VAL A 36 -5.17 8.06 8.71
CA VAL A 36 -5.24 6.60 8.62
C VAL A 36 -3.93 6.01 9.15
N TRP A 37 -4.02 5.26 10.24
CA TRP A 37 -2.89 4.50 10.77
C TRP A 37 -2.86 3.13 10.09
N LEU A 38 -1.74 2.82 9.43
CA LEU A 38 -1.51 1.53 8.78
C LEU A 38 -0.39 0.81 9.51
N TRP A 39 -0.74 -0.25 10.23
CA TRP A 39 0.21 -1.07 10.96
C TRP A 39 0.52 -2.36 10.21
N HIS A 40 1.80 -2.68 10.05
CA HIS A 40 2.27 -3.93 9.46
C HIS A 40 2.98 -4.81 10.48
N GLY A 41 2.45 -6.03 10.66
CA GLY A 41 3.10 -7.05 11.46
C GLY A 41 4.46 -7.47 10.91
N LYS A 42 5.30 -7.96 11.83
CA LYS A 42 6.71 -8.34 11.54
C LYS A 42 6.87 -9.41 10.48
N LEU A 43 5.88 -10.29 10.31
CA LEU A 43 5.91 -11.43 9.39
C LEU A 43 5.16 -11.18 8.08
N ARG A 44 4.66 -9.95 7.83
CA ARG A 44 4.00 -9.61 6.57
C ARG A 44 5.03 -9.38 5.46
N GLY A 45 4.94 -10.14 4.38
CA GLY A 45 5.69 -9.88 3.14
C GLY A 45 5.24 -8.60 2.42
N LEU A 46 6.05 -8.08 1.49
CA LEU A 46 5.76 -6.78 0.84
C LEU A 46 4.49 -6.80 -0.01
N VAL A 47 4.12 -7.92 -0.65
CA VAL A 47 2.87 -7.99 -1.43
C VAL A 47 1.69 -7.67 -0.51
N ALA A 48 1.65 -8.31 0.65
CA ALA A 48 0.61 -8.08 1.64
C ALA A 48 0.59 -6.64 2.16
N ARG A 49 1.77 -6.03 2.36
CA ARG A 49 1.91 -4.63 2.79
C ARG A 49 1.44 -3.64 1.73
N ARG A 50 1.88 -3.80 0.47
CA ARG A 50 1.42 -2.98 -0.66
C ARG A 50 -0.07 -3.11 -0.89
N THR A 51 -0.61 -4.32 -0.77
CA THR A 51 -2.06 -4.55 -0.83
C THR A 51 -2.77 -3.80 0.30
N ALA A 52 -2.27 -3.89 1.54
CA ALA A 52 -2.83 -3.16 2.66
C ALA A 52 -2.70 -1.63 2.52
N LEU A 53 -1.61 -1.12 1.95
CA LEU A 53 -1.44 0.30 1.64
C LEU A 53 -2.46 0.77 0.61
N ARG A 54 -2.68 0.00 -0.48
CA ARG A 54 -3.73 0.30 -1.46
C ARG A 54 -5.13 0.33 -0.82
N GLN A 55 -5.39 -0.61 0.08
CA GLN A 55 -6.65 -0.61 0.83
C GLN A 55 -6.78 0.59 1.77
N ALA A 56 -5.69 0.98 2.43
CA ALA A 56 -5.64 2.19 3.25
C ALA A 56 -5.87 3.46 2.42
N GLU A 57 -5.30 3.55 1.22
CA GLU A 57 -5.57 4.66 0.28
C GLU A 57 -7.03 4.70 -0.17
N SER A 58 -7.62 3.52 -0.45
CA SER A 58 -9.03 3.41 -0.80
C SER A 58 -9.92 3.90 0.34
N LEU A 59 -9.67 3.43 1.57
CA LEU A 59 -10.41 3.85 2.76
C LEU A 59 -10.22 5.33 3.07
N LYS A 60 -9.00 5.85 2.94
CA LYS A 60 -8.71 7.28 3.15
C LYS A 60 -9.59 8.18 2.28
N GLY A 61 -9.76 7.83 1.00
CA GLY A 61 -10.56 8.61 0.07
C GLY A 61 -12.06 8.37 0.20
N HIS A 62 -12.48 7.11 0.21
CA HIS A 62 -13.90 6.76 0.10
C HIS A 62 -14.59 6.54 1.44
N GLY A 63 -13.83 6.36 2.52
CA GLY A 63 -14.32 5.92 3.82
C GLY A 63 -14.77 4.46 3.83
N TYR A 64 -15.39 4.07 4.93
CA TYR A 64 -16.02 2.78 5.14
C TYR A 64 -17.53 2.96 5.31
N GLN A 65 -18.32 2.18 4.57
CA GLN A 65 -19.78 2.22 4.68
C GLN A 65 -20.26 1.32 5.82
N ALA A 66 -20.78 1.93 6.88
CA ALA A 66 -21.40 1.27 8.02
C ALA A 66 -22.92 1.48 7.98
N GLY A 67 -23.65 0.56 7.34
CA GLY A 67 -25.08 0.70 7.10
C GLY A 67 -25.39 1.89 6.18
N ASN A 68 -26.05 2.91 6.73
CA ASN A 68 -26.43 4.13 6.01
C ASN A 68 -25.42 5.28 6.18
N ALA A 69 -24.34 5.07 6.95
CA ALA A 69 -23.32 6.08 7.20
C ALA A 69 -22.00 5.72 6.49
N ILE A 70 -21.23 6.74 6.11
CA ILE A 70 -19.86 6.61 5.61
C ILE A 70 -18.93 7.25 6.63
N ILE A 71 -17.89 6.52 7.05
CA ILE A 71 -16.99 6.90 8.14
C ILE A 71 -15.57 6.96 7.60
N GLY A 72 -14.76 7.91 8.07
CA GLY A 72 -13.36 8.04 7.70
C GLY A 72 -13.15 8.46 6.24
N ARG A 73 -14.10 9.20 5.67
CA ARG A 73 -14.01 9.74 4.32
C ARG A 73 -13.12 10.99 4.31
N ASP A 74 -12.39 11.20 3.22
CA ASP A 74 -11.57 12.39 2.97
C ASP A 74 -10.50 12.65 4.04
N LEU A 75 -9.91 11.59 4.59
CA LEU A 75 -8.82 11.71 5.57
C LEU A 75 -7.53 12.24 4.89
N ASN A 76 -6.76 13.04 5.61
CA ASN A 76 -5.67 13.82 4.99
C ASN A 76 -4.41 13.00 4.69
N LYS A 77 -4.05 12.06 5.57
CA LYS A 77 -2.77 11.35 5.48
C LYS A 77 -2.84 9.90 5.95
N ILE A 78 -1.90 9.10 5.46
CA ILE A 78 -1.64 7.74 5.94
C ILE A 78 -0.32 7.76 6.69
N ILE A 79 -0.30 7.20 7.89
CA ILE A 79 0.93 6.97 8.65
C ILE A 79 1.17 5.46 8.68
N GLU A 80 2.22 5.03 7.99
CA GLU A 80 2.63 3.62 7.93
C GLU A 80 3.61 3.32 9.08
N ILE A 81 3.37 2.21 9.79
CA ILE A 81 4.19 1.72 10.89
C ILE A 81 4.56 0.27 10.61
N ASP A 82 5.84 0.03 10.33
CA ASP A 82 6.39 -1.33 10.22
C ASP A 82 6.90 -1.81 11.57
N ALA A 83 6.24 -2.81 12.15
CA ALA A 83 6.61 -3.37 13.43
C ALA A 83 8.05 -3.93 13.47
N ARG A 84 8.66 -4.25 12.32
CA ARG A 84 10.07 -4.70 12.26
C ARG A 84 11.04 -3.57 12.58
N LYS A 85 10.70 -2.35 12.19
CA LYS A 85 11.54 -1.16 12.28
C LYS A 85 11.37 -0.43 13.63
N VAL A 86 10.28 -0.69 14.35
CA VAL A 86 10.06 -0.15 15.70
C VAL A 86 11.18 -0.64 16.63
N GLY A 87 11.91 0.31 17.23
CA GLY A 87 13.08 0.05 18.08
C GLY A 87 14.43 -0.04 17.35
N LEU A 88 14.43 -0.20 16.02
CA LEU A 88 15.65 -0.14 15.19
C LEU A 88 15.84 1.23 14.57
N GLU A 89 14.76 1.80 14.02
CA GLU A 89 14.76 3.11 13.39
C GLU A 89 14.11 4.15 14.31
N PRO A 90 14.76 5.30 14.54
CA PRO A 90 14.22 6.34 15.44
C PRO A 90 12.90 6.91 14.91
N VAL A 91 12.80 7.15 13.60
CA VAL A 91 11.59 7.71 12.96
C VAL A 91 10.37 6.82 13.17
N THR A 92 10.50 5.52 12.88
CA THR A 92 9.38 4.57 13.03
C THR A 92 9.00 4.40 14.50
N THR A 93 9.97 4.51 15.41
CA THR A 93 9.74 4.44 16.85
C THR A 93 8.93 5.66 17.34
N GLU A 94 9.26 6.87 16.88
CA GLU A 94 8.48 8.08 17.18
C GLU A 94 7.04 8.00 16.64
N LEU A 95 6.86 7.45 15.43
CA LEU A 95 5.52 7.23 14.87
C LEU A 95 4.72 6.23 15.71
N TYR A 96 5.34 5.15 16.17
CA TYR A 96 4.71 4.19 17.06
C TYR A 96 4.33 4.82 18.42
N GLN A 97 5.19 5.67 18.99
CA GLN A 97 4.88 6.40 20.23
C GLN A 97 3.67 7.34 20.09
N LYS A 98 3.45 7.91 18.90
CA LYS A 98 2.25 8.71 18.61
C LYS A 98 0.99 7.85 18.42
N PHE A 99 1.18 6.62 17.95
CA PHE A 99 0.12 5.67 17.68
C PHE A 99 -0.37 4.93 18.93
N GLU A 100 0.53 4.64 19.88
CA GLU A 100 0.22 3.89 21.09
C GLU A 100 -0.91 4.50 21.94
N PRO A 101 -0.96 5.83 22.18
CA PRO A 101 -2.08 6.46 22.89
C PRO A 101 -3.44 6.25 22.22
N VAL A 102 -3.49 6.16 20.89
CA VAL A 102 -4.74 5.91 20.14
C VAL A 102 -5.31 4.52 20.48
N LEU A 103 -4.44 3.54 20.73
CA LEU A 103 -4.84 2.17 21.08
C LEU A 103 -5.23 2.01 22.55
N GLU A 104 -4.65 2.84 23.42
CA GLU A 104 -4.85 2.77 24.87
C GLU A 104 -5.93 3.72 25.38
N ALA A 105 -6.43 4.60 24.52
CA ALA A 105 -7.50 5.52 24.88
C ALA A 105 -8.74 4.79 25.39
N SER A 106 -9.43 5.36 26.38
CA SER A 106 -10.67 4.78 26.88
C SER A 106 -11.75 4.91 25.81
N TYR A 107 -12.50 3.83 25.59
CA TYR A 107 -13.43 3.80 24.48
C TYR A 107 -14.74 3.08 24.79
N GLU A 108 -15.79 3.45 24.07
CA GLU A 108 -17.09 2.78 24.08
C GLU A 108 -17.36 2.13 22.73
N PRO A 109 -17.70 0.83 22.70
CA PRO A 109 -18.06 0.14 21.47
C PRO A 109 -19.45 0.58 20.98
N ILE A 110 -19.55 0.91 19.70
CA ILE A 110 -20.80 1.20 18.98
C ILE A 110 -20.83 0.29 17.75
N GLY A 111 -21.35 -0.92 17.92
CA GLY A 111 -21.29 -1.96 16.88
C GLY A 111 -19.84 -2.33 16.54
N ASN A 112 -19.45 -2.18 15.27
CA ASN A 112 -18.07 -2.42 14.78
C ASN A 112 -17.16 -1.19 14.89
N LEU A 113 -17.68 -0.12 15.45
CA LEU A 113 -17.00 1.16 15.61
C LEU A 113 -16.75 1.41 17.07
N VAL A 114 -15.85 2.34 17.33
CA VAL A 114 -15.44 2.66 18.68
C VAL A 114 -15.36 4.16 18.82
N TYR A 115 -16.00 4.67 19.87
CA TYR A 115 -15.95 6.08 20.25
C TYR A 115 -14.90 6.25 21.33
N ILE A 116 -13.88 7.05 21.08
CA ILE A 116 -12.85 7.36 22.06
C ILE A 116 -13.38 8.45 23.00
N LYS A 117 -13.44 8.15 24.30
CA LYS A 117 -13.79 9.14 25.31
C LYS A 117 -12.58 10.03 25.54
N SER A 118 -12.62 11.24 25.02
CA SER A 118 -11.69 12.29 25.43
C SER A 118 -11.98 12.66 26.89
N ASP A 119 -11.08 12.34 27.82
CA ASP A 119 -11.13 12.82 29.23
C ASP A 119 -10.86 14.34 29.36
N SER A 120 -11.12 15.11 28.30
CA SER A 120 -11.15 16.58 28.35
C SER A 120 -12.43 17.02 29.05
N GLY A 121 -12.30 17.36 30.33
CA GLY A 121 -13.37 17.87 31.16
C GLY A 121 -14.20 19.00 30.52
N SER A 122 -15.51 18.91 30.72
CA SER A 122 -16.47 20.02 30.73
C SER A 122 -16.38 21.04 29.59
N VAL A 123 -16.87 20.68 28.40
CA VAL A 123 -17.56 21.69 27.58
C VAL A 123 -19.04 21.58 27.93
N LYS A 124 -19.53 22.58 28.66
CA LYS A 124 -20.96 22.76 28.95
C LYS A 124 -21.72 22.75 27.63
N THR A 125 -22.53 21.71 27.42
CA THR A 125 -23.65 21.76 26.49
C THR A 125 -24.54 22.94 26.92
N PRO A 126 -24.84 23.92 26.05
CA PRO A 126 -25.96 24.80 26.31
C PRO A 126 -27.21 23.93 26.26
N ALA A 127 -27.94 23.92 27.37
CA ALA A 127 -29.23 23.25 27.51
C ALA A 127 -30.14 23.66 26.34
N VAL A 128 -30.36 22.75 25.39
CA VAL A 128 -31.47 22.84 24.46
C VAL A 128 -32.71 22.59 25.30
N LYS A 129 -33.39 23.69 25.65
CA LYS A 129 -34.73 23.65 26.20
C LYS A 129 -35.62 22.95 25.19
N THR A 130 -36.05 21.76 25.55
CA THR A 130 -37.26 21.12 25.04
C THR A 130 -38.44 22.07 25.23
N PRO A 131 -39.20 22.42 24.17
CA PRO A 131 -40.60 22.77 24.30
C PRO A 131 -41.39 21.51 23.98
N SER A 132 -41.90 20.87 25.04
CA SER A 132 -42.94 19.86 24.91
C SER A 132 -44.25 20.56 24.53
N GLU A 133 -44.93 19.96 23.54
CA GLU A 133 -46.37 19.77 23.52
C GLU A 133 -47.25 20.95 23.09
N LYS A 134 -47.68 20.91 21.83
CA LYS A 134 -49.10 21.07 21.52
C LYS A 134 -49.56 20.05 20.49
N GLU A 135 -50.41 19.19 21.01
CA GLU A 135 -51.32 18.24 20.40
C GLU A 135 -52.25 18.93 19.38
N SER A 136 -52.33 18.42 18.16
CA SER A 136 -53.58 18.39 17.37
C SER A 136 -53.43 17.40 16.21
N SER A 137 -54.26 16.37 16.25
CA SER A 137 -54.48 15.31 15.26
C SER A 137 -55.45 15.80 14.14
N PRO A 138 -55.98 14.93 13.24
CA PRO A 138 -55.45 14.67 11.90
C PRO A 138 -56.45 14.95 10.75
N LYS A 139 -55.99 15.02 9.48
CA LYS A 139 -56.74 14.50 8.32
C LYS A 139 -55.87 14.36 7.06
N PRO A 140 -56.16 13.38 6.18
CA PRO A 140 -55.34 13.00 5.04
C PRO A 140 -55.75 13.77 3.77
N SER A 141 -54.81 13.93 2.84
CA SER A 141 -55.12 14.19 1.44
C SER A 141 -54.20 13.36 0.56
N ASP A 142 -54.85 12.53 -0.23
CA ASP A 142 -54.33 11.80 -1.39
C ASP A 142 -53.77 12.72 -2.48
N GLU A 143 -53.14 12.06 -3.46
CA GLU A 143 -52.80 12.49 -4.81
C GLU A 143 -51.59 13.44 -4.97
N SER A 144 -50.50 12.91 -5.53
CA SER A 144 -50.41 12.84 -6.99
C SER A 144 -49.06 12.32 -7.44
N SER A 145 -49.10 11.30 -8.28
CA SER A 145 -48.01 10.84 -9.12
C SER A 145 -47.55 11.95 -10.06
N THR A 146 -46.26 12.18 -10.18
CA THR A 146 -45.71 12.69 -11.45
C THR A 146 -44.40 12.00 -11.75
N SER A 147 -44.51 11.00 -12.63
CA SER A 147 -43.41 10.42 -13.38
C SER A 147 -42.77 11.48 -14.26
N VAL A 148 -41.51 11.82 -14.00
CA VAL A 148 -40.70 12.58 -14.95
C VAL A 148 -39.81 11.57 -15.71
N PRO A 149 -39.89 11.54 -17.06
CA PRO A 149 -39.07 10.63 -17.86
C PRO A 149 -37.58 11.02 -17.87
N PRO A 150 -36.66 10.05 -18.03
CA PRO A 150 -35.22 10.32 -18.07
C PRO A 150 -34.83 11.14 -19.30
N LYS A 151 -34.23 12.31 -19.10
CA LYS A 151 -33.52 13.03 -20.16
C LYS A 151 -32.21 12.31 -20.46
N GLU A 152 -32.06 11.89 -21.72
CA GLU A 152 -30.79 11.46 -22.30
C GLU A 152 -29.71 12.53 -22.09
N ILE A 153 -28.69 12.19 -21.32
CA ILE A 153 -27.46 12.98 -21.24
C ILE A 153 -26.57 12.52 -22.38
N LYS A 154 -26.51 13.34 -23.43
CA LYS A 154 -25.55 13.23 -24.51
C LYS A 154 -24.13 13.26 -23.94
N SER A 155 -23.39 12.20 -24.21
CA SER A 155 -21.95 12.09 -24.08
C SER A 155 -21.26 13.21 -24.85
N SER A 156 -20.74 14.20 -24.13
CA SER A 156 -19.79 15.18 -24.66
C SER A 156 -18.38 14.72 -24.31
N GLN A 157 -17.71 14.10 -25.29
CA GLN A 157 -16.27 13.86 -25.27
C GLN A 157 -15.51 15.18 -25.08
N PRO A 158 -14.60 15.29 -24.09
CA PRO A 158 -13.60 16.33 -24.09
C PRO A 158 -12.52 15.99 -25.13
N SER A 159 -12.58 16.68 -26.26
CA SER A 159 -11.46 16.91 -27.16
C SER A 159 -10.38 17.68 -26.39
N HIS A 160 -9.31 17.00 -25.99
CA HIS A 160 -8.09 17.65 -25.54
C HIS A 160 -7.05 17.63 -26.65
N SER A 161 -6.92 18.80 -27.26
CA SER A 161 -5.81 19.28 -28.08
C SER A 161 -4.47 18.68 -27.68
N ALA A 162 -3.83 18.08 -28.68
CA ALA A 162 -2.40 17.86 -28.73
C ALA A 162 -1.68 19.20 -28.48
N LYS A 163 -0.93 19.28 -27.37
CA LYS A 163 0.06 20.32 -27.16
C LYS A 163 1.41 19.86 -27.71
N LEU A 164 1.91 20.74 -28.57
CA LEU A 164 3.18 20.76 -29.27
C LEU A 164 4.35 20.85 -28.27
N VAL A 165 5.26 19.88 -28.38
CA VAL A 165 6.73 19.92 -28.26
C VAL A 165 7.37 20.82 -27.20
N GLU A 166 8.15 20.19 -26.31
CA GLU A 166 9.44 20.74 -25.89
C GLU A 166 10.47 19.59 -25.83
N GLU A 167 11.34 19.53 -26.83
CA GLU A 167 12.45 18.58 -26.91
C GLU A 167 13.43 18.85 -25.77
N ARG A 168 13.58 17.88 -24.86
CA ARG A 168 14.68 17.90 -23.90
C ARG A 168 15.96 17.42 -24.57
N PRO A 169 17.14 17.97 -24.21
CA PRO A 169 18.41 17.58 -24.80
C PRO A 169 18.68 16.10 -24.53
N VAL A 170 18.87 15.33 -25.60
CA VAL A 170 19.35 13.95 -25.56
C VAL A 170 20.77 13.97 -25.00
N LEU A 171 20.94 13.55 -23.74
CA LEU A 171 22.24 13.22 -23.19
C LEU A 171 22.81 12.04 -23.99
N LYS A 172 23.89 12.29 -24.73
CA LYS A 172 24.69 11.24 -25.38
C LYS A 172 25.12 10.24 -24.31
N HIS A 173 24.53 9.06 -24.34
CA HIS A 173 24.95 7.96 -23.49
C HIS A 173 26.33 7.51 -24.00
N VAL A 174 27.34 7.62 -23.14
CA VAL A 174 28.67 7.08 -23.39
C VAL A 174 28.53 5.56 -23.34
N GLU A 175 28.50 4.96 -24.52
CA GLU A 175 28.57 3.52 -24.75
C GLU A 175 29.91 3.03 -24.19
N LYS A 176 29.85 2.41 -23.02
CA LYS A 176 31.02 1.85 -22.36
C LYS A 176 31.18 0.41 -22.85
N GLU A 177 32.28 0.15 -23.54
CA GLU A 177 32.67 -1.16 -24.07
C GLU A 177 32.37 -2.29 -23.09
N SER A 178 31.42 -3.14 -23.46
CA SER A 178 31.25 -4.47 -22.90
C SER A 178 32.38 -5.36 -23.43
N VAL A 179 33.12 -5.98 -22.52
CA VAL A 179 34.14 -7.00 -22.83
C VAL A 179 33.49 -8.13 -23.65
N PRO A 180 34.12 -8.64 -24.72
CA PRO A 180 33.53 -9.67 -25.56
C PRO A 180 33.48 -10.99 -24.79
N ALA A 181 32.29 -11.58 -24.67
CA ALA A 181 32.12 -12.91 -24.11
C ALA A 181 31.80 -13.95 -25.20
N ILE A 182 31.81 -15.21 -24.76
CA ILE A 182 31.80 -16.41 -25.59
C ILE A 182 30.36 -16.96 -25.55
N PRO A 183 29.66 -17.09 -26.70
CA PRO A 183 28.28 -17.54 -26.71
C PRO A 183 28.19 -19.02 -26.31
N LYS A 184 27.69 -19.28 -25.11
CA LYS A 184 27.14 -20.59 -24.74
C LYS A 184 25.73 -20.64 -25.32
N GLY A 185 25.42 -21.64 -26.16
CA GLY A 185 24.17 -21.76 -26.93
C GLY A 185 22.86 -21.94 -26.16
N LEU A 186 22.73 -21.36 -24.96
CA LEU A 186 21.52 -21.29 -24.15
C LEU A 186 20.69 -20.08 -24.57
N SER A 187 19.37 -20.25 -24.66
CA SER A 187 18.46 -19.14 -24.94
C SER A 187 18.48 -18.12 -23.80
N ASP A 188 18.31 -16.83 -24.12
CA ASP A 188 18.31 -15.74 -23.13
C ASP A 188 17.30 -15.99 -21.99
N VAL A 189 16.14 -16.59 -22.31
CA VAL A 189 15.09 -16.91 -21.32
C VAL A 189 15.58 -17.93 -20.27
N LEU A 190 16.33 -18.95 -20.68
CA LEU A 190 16.88 -19.95 -19.76
C LEU A 190 17.91 -19.32 -18.83
N ILE A 191 18.73 -18.42 -19.36
CA ILE A 191 19.74 -17.70 -18.58
C ILE A 191 19.08 -16.78 -17.56
N GLN A 192 18.03 -16.05 -17.96
CA GLN A 192 17.24 -15.24 -17.04
C GLN A 192 16.64 -16.11 -15.92
N GLY A 193 16.08 -17.27 -16.27
CA GLY A 193 15.56 -18.24 -15.32
C GLY A 193 16.62 -18.73 -14.34
N ALA A 194 17.82 -19.06 -14.82
CA ALA A 194 18.95 -19.49 -13.98
C ALA A 194 19.34 -18.42 -12.94
N VAL A 195 19.42 -17.15 -13.35
CA VAL A 195 19.72 -16.05 -12.43
C VAL A 195 18.63 -15.89 -11.37
N ILE A 196 17.36 -15.91 -11.78
CA ILE A 196 16.22 -15.81 -10.84
C ILE A 196 16.25 -16.97 -9.82
N MET A 197 16.45 -18.19 -10.30
CA MET A 197 16.52 -19.38 -9.45
C MET A 197 17.69 -19.29 -8.48
N ALA A 198 18.87 -18.87 -8.92
CA ALA A 198 20.05 -18.72 -8.05
C ALA A 198 19.78 -17.70 -6.94
N VAL A 199 19.20 -16.55 -7.26
CA VAL A 199 18.84 -15.52 -6.28
C VAL A 199 17.77 -16.05 -5.29
N SER A 200 16.81 -16.84 -5.76
CA SER A 200 15.76 -17.43 -4.89
C SER A 200 16.29 -18.40 -3.84
N THR A 201 17.52 -18.92 -4.00
CA THR A 201 18.16 -19.74 -2.95
C THR A 201 18.57 -18.94 -1.72
N GLN A 202 18.85 -17.64 -1.88
CA GLN A 202 19.30 -16.76 -0.80
C GLN A 202 18.18 -15.88 -0.23
N TYR A 203 17.06 -15.76 -0.95
CA TYR A 203 15.96 -14.85 -0.62
C TYR A 203 14.62 -15.56 -0.79
N LYS A 204 13.82 -15.56 0.29
CA LYS A 204 12.49 -16.20 0.29
C LYS A 204 11.44 -15.41 -0.49
N ASP A 205 11.53 -14.08 -0.45
CA ASP A 205 10.58 -13.17 -1.09
C ASP A 205 11.30 -12.33 -2.14
N LEU A 206 10.92 -12.51 -3.41
CA LEU A 206 11.50 -11.79 -4.55
C LEU A 206 10.43 -11.04 -5.33
N TRP A 207 10.73 -9.78 -5.67
CA TRP A 207 10.04 -9.03 -6.71
C TRP A 207 10.87 -9.00 -7.98
N ILE A 208 10.24 -9.35 -9.09
CA ILE A 208 10.85 -9.32 -10.41
C ILE A 208 10.09 -8.28 -11.21
N SER A 209 10.80 -7.30 -11.74
CA SER A 209 10.23 -6.28 -12.63
C SER A 209 11.04 -6.17 -13.92
N VAL A 210 10.34 -6.00 -15.04
CA VAL A 210 10.98 -5.69 -16.32
C VAL A 210 11.05 -4.17 -16.45
N LYS A 211 12.24 -3.63 -16.66
CA LYS A 211 12.48 -2.21 -16.90
C LYS A 211 12.20 -1.86 -18.38
N PRO A 212 11.96 -0.58 -18.71
CA PRO A 212 11.63 -0.17 -20.09
C PRO A 212 12.69 -0.54 -21.14
N ASP A 213 13.94 -0.71 -20.70
CA ASP A 213 15.09 -1.06 -21.52
C ASP A 213 15.31 -2.58 -21.63
N GLY A 214 14.36 -3.39 -21.17
CA GLY A 214 14.39 -4.85 -21.17
C GLY A 214 15.19 -5.47 -20.02
N ALA A 215 15.77 -4.69 -19.11
CA ALA A 215 16.47 -5.24 -17.94
C ALA A 215 15.50 -5.88 -16.94
N LEU A 216 15.92 -6.96 -16.30
CA LEU A 216 15.23 -7.55 -15.17
C LEU A 216 15.82 -7.01 -13.88
N ALA A 217 14.99 -6.42 -13.03
CA ALA A 217 15.37 -6.02 -11.69
C ALA A 217 14.75 -6.95 -10.65
N LEU A 218 15.60 -7.48 -9.79
CA LEU A 218 15.26 -8.34 -8.67
C LEU A 218 15.42 -7.55 -7.38
N GLU A 219 14.36 -7.50 -6.60
CA GLU A 219 14.27 -6.76 -5.34
C GLU A 219 13.77 -7.70 -4.24
N HIS A 220 14.16 -7.44 -3.01
CA HIS A 220 13.59 -8.08 -1.82
C HIS A 220 13.05 -7.02 -0.86
N MET A 221 12.60 -7.44 0.33
CA MET A 221 11.98 -6.55 1.29
C MET A 221 12.88 -5.40 1.75
N ASP A 222 14.19 -5.62 1.86
CA ASP A 222 15.12 -4.64 2.44
C ASP A 222 15.79 -3.77 1.37
N GLY A 223 15.41 -3.90 0.10
CA GLY A 223 15.99 -3.13 -0.99
C GLY A 223 16.26 -3.92 -2.25
N LYS A 224 17.12 -3.36 -3.09
CA LYS A 224 17.43 -3.87 -4.43
C LYS A 224 18.49 -4.96 -4.34
N ILE A 225 18.25 -6.12 -4.95
CA ILE A 225 19.25 -7.19 -5.02
C ILE A 225 20.12 -6.96 -6.24
N CYS A 226 19.56 -7.05 -7.44
CA CYS A 226 20.32 -6.88 -8.68
C CYS A 226 19.46 -6.37 -9.83
N THR A 227 20.11 -5.88 -10.88
CA THR A 227 19.45 -5.61 -12.16
C THR A 227 20.35 -6.08 -13.27
N PHE A 228 19.83 -6.90 -14.17
CA PHE A 228 20.63 -7.52 -15.22
C PHE A 228 19.91 -7.55 -16.56
N LYS A 229 20.71 -7.64 -17.63
CA LYS A 229 20.25 -7.94 -18.98
C LYS A 229 20.91 -9.21 -19.47
N VAL A 230 20.20 -9.94 -20.32
CA VAL A 230 20.77 -11.06 -21.06
C VAL A 230 20.73 -10.70 -22.53
N ASN A 231 21.90 -10.68 -23.17
CA ASN A 231 22.02 -10.39 -24.59
C ASN A 231 22.91 -11.46 -25.23
N GLY A 232 22.38 -12.22 -26.17
CA GLY A 232 23.18 -13.18 -26.96
C GLY A 232 23.81 -14.28 -26.12
N GLY A 233 23.12 -14.75 -25.08
CA GLY A 233 23.65 -15.78 -24.19
C GLY A 233 24.53 -15.26 -23.03
N GLU A 234 24.66 -13.94 -22.86
CA GLU A 234 25.55 -13.34 -21.86
C GLU A 234 24.78 -12.51 -20.83
N ILE A 235 25.13 -12.69 -19.55
CA ILE A 235 24.56 -11.93 -18.44
C ILE A 235 25.40 -10.68 -18.21
N SER A 236 24.75 -9.51 -18.22
CA SER A 236 25.35 -8.23 -17.84
C SER A 236 24.61 -7.62 -16.66
N PHE A 237 25.29 -7.48 -15.52
CA PHE A 237 24.75 -6.82 -14.33
C PHE A 237 24.98 -5.31 -14.40
N LEU A 238 23.97 -4.51 -14.04
CA LEU A 238 24.11 -3.06 -13.91
C LEU A 238 24.97 -2.70 -12.69
N LYS A 239 25.57 -1.51 -12.71
CA LYS A 239 26.56 -1.03 -11.72
C LYS A 239 26.10 -1.15 -10.26
N ASP A 240 24.81 -0.95 -10.00
CA ASP A 240 24.27 -0.95 -8.63
C ASP A 240 23.74 -2.33 -8.22
N SER A 241 24.04 -3.36 -9.00
CA SER A 241 23.66 -4.73 -8.66
C SER A 241 24.51 -5.23 -7.51
N PHE A 242 23.86 -5.86 -6.54
CA PHE A 242 24.45 -6.42 -5.33
C PHE A 242 25.09 -5.38 -4.40
N ALA A 243 24.80 -4.09 -4.57
CA ALA A 243 25.38 -3.03 -3.73
C ALA A 243 25.00 -3.16 -2.24
N GLU A 244 23.80 -3.67 -1.96
CA GLU A 244 23.26 -3.87 -0.60
C GLU A 244 23.32 -5.35 -0.16
N VAL A 245 23.95 -6.22 -0.96
CA VAL A 245 24.01 -7.66 -0.73
C VAL A 245 25.36 -8.02 -0.12
N SER A 246 25.37 -8.81 0.94
CA SER A 246 26.63 -9.27 1.56
C SER A 246 27.45 -10.14 0.60
N ASP A 247 28.77 -10.04 0.70
CA ASP A 247 29.70 -10.77 -0.18
C ASP A 247 29.46 -12.30 -0.15
N ASP A 248 29.15 -12.86 1.02
CA ASP A 248 28.84 -14.29 1.17
C ASP A 248 27.62 -14.72 0.34
N LYS A 249 26.55 -13.91 0.36
CA LYS A 249 25.33 -14.20 -0.42
C LYS A 249 25.58 -14.02 -1.90
N LYS A 250 26.36 -13.00 -2.28
CA LYS A 250 26.74 -12.76 -3.66
C LYS A 250 27.55 -13.95 -4.22
N ALA A 251 28.56 -14.42 -3.50
CA ALA A 251 29.34 -15.59 -3.88
C ALA A 251 28.48 -16.85 -4.02
N ALA A 252 27.53 -17.08 -3.11
CA ALA A 252 26.60 -18.20 -3.19
C ALA A 252 25.67 -18.11 -4.43
N ILE A 253 25.22 -16.90 -4.78
CA ILE A 253 24.42 -16.65 -5.99
C ILE A 253 25.26 -16.93 -7.24
N ASP A 254 26.48 -16.38 -7.31
CA ASP A 254 27.37 -16.57 -8.46
C ASP A 254 27.68 -18.06 -8.68
N GLN A 255 27.97 -18.80 -7.61
CA GLN A 255 28.19 -20.24 -7.66
C GLN A 255 26.97 -20.99 -8.22
N LYS A 256 25.75 -20.60 -7.79
CA LYS A 256 24.51 -21.23 -8.27
C LYS A 256 24.20 -20.89 -9.73
N ILE A 257 24.53 -19.68 -10.17
CA ILE A 257 24.40 -19.29 -11.58
C ILE A 257 25.32 -20.17 -12.43
N GLU A 258 26.58 -20.36 -12.04
CA GLU A 258 27.51 -21.24 -12.75
C GLU A 258 27.04 -22.70 -12.78
N GLU A 259 26.46 -23.19 -11.68
CA GLU A 259 25.88 -24.53 -11.60
C GLU A 259 24.71 -24.72 -12.57
N TYR A 260 23.81 -23.73 -12.69
CA TYR A 260 22.65 -23.80 -13.58
C TYR A 260 22.98 -23.57 -15.06
N LEU A 261 24.13 -22.96 -15.37
CA LEU A 261 24.57 -22.66 -16.74
C LEU A 261 25.65 -23.63 -17.25
N LYS A 262 25.94 -24.70 -16.51
CA LYS A 262 26.77 -25.84 -16.94
C LYS A 262 25.89 -26.92 -17.56
#